data_AF-A0A8D0QWQ2-F1
#
_entry.id   AF-A0A8D0QWQ2-F1
#
_cell.length_a   1.000
_cell.length_b   1.000
_cell.length_c   1.000
_cell.angle_alpha   90.00
_cell.angle_beta   90.00
_cell.angle_gamma   90.00
#
_symmetry.space_group_name_H-M   'P 1'
#
loop_
_entity.id
_entity.type
_entity.pdbx_description
1 polymer ?
#
loop_
_entity_poly.entity_id
_entity_poly.type
_entity_poly.pdbx_seq_one_letter_code
_entity_poly.pdbx_strand_id
1 'polypeptide(L)'
;MAMERHGWRWLPGLLALLAALVVPKGWARDTSGAESLGLWPLPFAVDISPRSLHLSPNNFFFGHSPTSKAGSSCEILQEAFRRYYDFIFGFYKWHQGSYQLCFGTELQQLQVHVESECDTFPSISSNESYVLHVKGPEALLRANTVWGALRGLETFSQLIYQDSYGTFTVNESEIIDFPRFPHRGILIDTGRHFLSVKTIFKTLDAMAFNKFNVLHWHIVDDQSFPYQSINFPLLSSKGSYSLSHVYTPNDVRMVIEYARIRGIRVMPEFDTPGHSRSWGKGQKDLLTPCYRKQVLSGTFGPINPILNTTYNFLSKFFKEISTVFPDEFIHIGGDEVDFDCWASNSEILQFMQEKGFSKNFTKLQSFYVFKISNMISAMKKRPIVWQEAFDGRDKFMPGTVVQVWKIEDYKWEQSLITKAGFPVILSAPWYLDLISYGQDWKNYYEVEPQDFPGSDKERKRVLGGEACLWGEYVDATNLTPRLWPRASAVGERLWSHKDVRDIHDAYSRLTIHRCRMVRRGIAAEPLFTGYCNHEHRM
;
A
#
# COMPACT_ATOMS: atom_id res chain seq x y z
N MET A 1 23.56 31.42 40.13
CA MET A 1 22.42 30.90 40.90
C MET A 1 21.28 30.68 39.92
N ALA A 2 20.89 29.42 39.73
CA ALA A 2 19.72 28.87 39.02
C ALA A 2 19.14 29.58 37.77
N MET A 3 19.36 28.98 36.60
CA MET A 3 18.40 28.98 35.48
C MET A 3 17.73 27.60 35.44
N GLU A 4 16.40 27.60 35.44
CA GLU A 4 15.55 26.41 35.43
C GLU A 4 15.52 25.73 34.06
N ARG A 5 15.38 24.39 34.12
CA ARG A 5 15.42 23.43 33.03
C ARG A 5 14.04 23.29 32.40
N HIS A 6 13.91 23.49 31.08
CA HIS A 6 12.87 22.84 30.28
C HIS A 6 13.53 21.82 29.35
N GLY A 7 13.30 20.54 29.66
CA GLY A 7 13.80 19.42 28.88
C GLY A 7 12.95 19.16 27.64
N TRP A 8 13.56 19.28 26.47
CA TRP A 8 13.09 18.67 25.23
C TRP A 8 13.73 17.30 25.09
N ARG A 9 12.91 16.24 25.22
CA ARG A 9 13.31 14.86 24.91
C ARG A 9 13.38 14.70 23.39
N TRP A 10 14.57 14.90 22.83
CA TRP A 10 14.89 14.45 21.47
C TRP A 10 15.16 12.94 21.50
N LEU A 11 14.53 12.23 20.56
CA LEU A 11 14.67 10.80 20.26
C LEU A 11 16.15 10.38 20.06
N PRO A 12 16.74 9.56 20.95
CA PRO A 12 17.96 8.82 20.65
C PRO A 12 17.54 7.40 20.27
N GLY A 13 16.90 7.24 19.10
CA GLY A 13 16.26 5.96 18.72
C GLY A 13 16.73 5.34 17.41
N LEU A 14 17.56 6.02 16.61
CA LEU A 14 17.85 5.59 15.22
C LEU A 14 19.27 5.07 14.99
N LEU A 15 20.13 5.08 16.00
CA LEU A 15 21.50 4.54 15.92
C LEU A 15 21.76 3.34 16.84
N ALA A 16 20.81 2.96 17.70
CA ALA A 16 20.93 1.82 18.61
C ALA A 16 20.23 0.52 18.14
N LEU A 17 19.49 0.56 17.02
CA LEU A 17 18.70 -0.59 16.52
C LEU A 17 19.39 -1.41 15.40
N LEU A 18 20.63 -1.06 15.03
CA LEU A 18 21.51 -1.89 14.20
C LEU A 18 22.36 -2.88 15.02
N ALA A 19 22.36 -2.76 16.36
CA ALA A 19 23.23 -3.54 17.24
C ALA A 19 22.75 -4.98 17.53
N ALA A 20 21.58 -5.40 17.01
CA ALA A 20 21.09 -6.79 17.19
C ALA A 20 21.33 -7.71 15.98
N LEU A 21 21.84 -7.18 14.85
CA LEU A 21 22.22 -7.97 13.68
C LEU A 21 23.57 -7.45 13.17
N VAL A 22 24.65 -7.96 13.78
CA VAL A 22 25.99 -7.79 13.23
C VAL A 22 26.02 -8.48 11.88
N VAL A 23 25.91 -7.70 10.79
CA VAL A 23 26.16 -8.18 9.43
C VAL A 23 27.67 -8.46 9.34
N PRO A 24 28.10 -9.71 9.13
CA PRO A 24 29.53 -9.99 8.95
C PRO A 24 30.04 -9.24 7.72
N LYS A 25 31.16 -8.52 7.87
CA LYS A 25 31.92 -7.95 6.76
C LYS A 25 32.46 -9.09 5.89
N GLY A 26 31.66 -9.59 4.96
CA GLY A 26 32.03 -10.69 4.07
C GLY A 26 30.94 -11.14 3.10
N TRP A 27 29.73 -10.59 3.17
CA TRP A 27 28.63 -10.98 2.28
C TRP A 27 28.81 -10.38 0.88
N ALA A 28 29.34 -11.17 -0.04
CA ALA A 28 29.17 -10.93 -1.47
C ALA A 28 27.74 -11.34 -1.87
N ARG A 29 27.04 -10.51 -2.65
CA ARG A 29 25.73 -10.87 -3.23
C ARG A 29 25.96 -11.93 -4.32
N ASP A 30 25.71 -13.20 -4.01
CA ASP A 30 25.50 -14.22 -5.05
C ASP A 30 23.99 -14.37 -5.28
N THR A 31 23.53 -13.98 -6.46
CA THR A 31 22.10 -13.97 -6.82
C THR A 31 21.75 -15.03 -7.85
N SER A 32 22.71 -15.86 -8.26
CA SER A 32 22.54 -16.86 -9.33
C SER A 32 21.42 -17.87 -9.06
N GLY A 33 21.23 -18.28 -7.80
CA GLY A 33 20.12 -19.15 -7.38
C GLY A 33 18.75 -18.45 -7.23
N ALA A 34 18.72 -17.11 -7.13
CA ALA A 34 17.48 -16.35 -6.98
C ALA A 34 16.73 -16.18 -8.30
N GLU A 35 17.46 -16.16 -9.42
CA GLU A 35 16.91 -16.06 -10.77
C GLU A 35 16.01 -17.27 -11.09
N SER A 36 16.50 -18.49 -10.83
CA SER A 36 15.78 -19.73 -11.12
C SER A 36 14.55 -19.96 -10.25
N LEU A 37 14.53 -19.42 -9.03
CA LEU A 37 13.41 -19.55 -8.09
C LEU A 37 12.36 -18.45 -8.25
N GLY A 38 12.61 -17.41 -9.05
CA GLY A 38 11.69 -16.30 -9.23
C GLY A 38 11.34 -15.60 -7.91
N LEU A 39 12.36 -15.29 -7.12
CA LEU A 39 12.17 -14.51 -5.89
C LEU A 39 11.69 -13.09 -6.26
N TRP A 40 10.56 -12.70 -5.70
CA TRP A 40 9.95 -11.40 -5.97
C TRP A 40 9.18 -10.85 -4.76
N PRO A 41 9.48 -9.63 -4.29
CA PRO A 41 10.69 -8.86 -4.57
C PRO A 41 11.98 -9.60 -4.20
N LEU A 42 13.09 -9.28 -4.87
CA LEU A 42 14.41 -9.82 -4.53
C LEU A 42 14.85 -9.36 -3.12
N PRO A 43 15.16 -10.28 -2.20
CA PRO A 43 15.61 -9.92 -0.85
C PRO A 43 16.92 -9.11 -0.83
N PHE A 44 17.15 -8.37 0.25
CA PHE A 44 18.38 -7.57 0.41
C PHE A 44 19.67 -8.39 0.25
N ALA A 45 19.69 -9.59 0.85
CA ALA A 45 20.77 -10.54 0.68
C ALA A 45 20.26 -11.99 0.71
N VAL A 46 20.79 -12.79 -0.20
CA VAL A 46 20.41 -14.18 -0.47
C VAL A 46 21.69 -14.98 -0.64
N ASP A 47 21.82 -16.09 0.07
CA ASP A 47 22.86 -17.10 -0.10
C ASP A 47 22.17 -18.46 -0.24
N ILE A 48 22.30 -19.10 -1.40
CA ILE A 48 21.64 -20.36 -1.73
C ILE A 48 22.70 -21.42 -2.01
N SER A 49 22.68 -22.48 -1.21
CA SER A 49 23.53 -23.66 -1.38
C SER A 49 22.99 -24.57 -2.48
N PRO A 50 23.85 -25.32 -3.20
CA PRO A 50 23.41 -26.37 -4.10
C PRO A 50 22.78 -27.58 -3.38
N ARG A 51 22.92 -27.68 -2.05
CA ARG A 51 22.31 -28.77 -1.28
C ARG A 51 20.79 -28.60 -1.22
N SER A 52 20.06 -29.56 -1.77
CA SER A 52 18.60 -29.61 -1.73
C SER A 52 18.07 -30.44 -0.56
N LEU A 53 16.89 -30.05 -0.08
CA LEU A 53 16.06 -30.72 0.91
C LEU A 53 14.71 -31.02 0.26
N HIS A 54 14.03 -32.06 0.71
CA HIS A 54 12.68 -32.40 0.24
C HIS A 54 11.64 -32.11 1.32
N LEU A 55 10.42 -31.79 0.90
CA LEU A 55 9.28 -31.56 1.80
C LEU A 55 8.18 -32.59 1.49
N SER A 56 7.66 -33.25 2.53
CA SER A 56 6.48 -34.09 2.42
C SER A 56 5.24 -33.29 2.86
N PRO A 57 4.20 -33.17 2.01
CA PRO A 57 2.96 -32.50 2.41
C PRO A 57 2.36 -33.07 3.70
N ASN A 58 2.50 -34.38 3.92
CA ASN A 58 1.91 -35.07 5.07
C ASN A 58 2.68 -34.87 6.38
N ASN A 59 3.95 -34.46 6.30
CA ASN A 59 4.82 -34.34 7.48
C ASN A 59 5.28 -32.90 7.77
N PHE A 60 5.29 -32.03 6.76
CA PHE A 60 5.73 -30.65 6.94
C PHE A 60 4.69 -29.84 7.70
N PHE A 61 5.14 -29.03 8.66
CA PHE A 61 4.29 -28.06 9.35
C PHE A 61 5.02 -26.77 9.70
N PHE A 62 4.24 -25.69 9.82
CA PHE A 62 4.69 -24.44 10.43
C PHE A 62 4.48 -24.52 11.93
N GLY A 63 5.48 -24.13 12.72
CA GLY A 63 5.38 -24.09 14.18
C GLY A 63 5.93 -22.80 14.75
N HIS A 64 5.50 -22.46 15.97
CA HIS A 64 6.16 -21.43 16.74
C HIS A 64 7.44 -21.99 17.35
N SER A 65 8.51 -21.21 17.30
CA SER A 65 9.72 -21.53 18.05
C SER A 65 9.40 -21.51 19.56
N PRO A 66 9.94 -22.44 20.38
CA PRO A 66 9.68 -22.48 21.82
C PRO A 66 10.08 -21.20 22.57
N THR A 67 10.99 -20.41 22.01
CA THR A 67 11.47 -19.15 22.57
C THR A 67 10.76 -17.91 22.02
N SER A 68 9.81 -18.09 21.09
CA SER A 68 9.03 -17.00 20.49
C SER A 68 8.11 -16.36 21.52
N LYS A 69 7.93 -15.03 21.45
CA LYS A 69 6.89 -14.34 22.24
C LYS A 69 5.50 -14.51 21.64
N ALA A 70 5.41 -14.73 20.33
CA ALA A 70 4.16 -15.13 19.70
C ALA A 70 3.97 -16.64 19.86
N GLY A 71 2.77 -17.04 20.31
CA GLY A 71 2.38 -18.44 20.50
C GLY A 71 1.10 -18.80 19.74
N SER A 72 0.45 -19.89 20.15
CA SER A 72 -0.78 -20.38 19.52
C SER A 72 -1.97 -19.40 19.57
N SER A 73 -1.94 -18.44 20.49
CA SER A 73 -2.93 -17.35 20.56
C SER A 73 -2.77 -16.28 19.49
N CYS A 74 -1.64 -16.24 18.77
CA CYS A 74 -1.40 -15.24 17.72
C CYS A 74 -2.17 -15.60 16.44
N GLU A 75 -3.39 -15.09 16.32
CA GLU A 75 -4.30 -15.36 15.19
C GLU A 75 -3.66 -15.01 13.84
N ILE A 76 -2.91 -13.90 13.76
CA ILE A 76 -2.23 -13.48 12.52
C ILE A 76 -1.30 -14.60 12.00
N LEU A 77 -0.48 -15.18 12.89
CA LEU A 77 0.45 -16.23 12.48
C LEU A 77 -0.26 -17.56 12.24
N GLN A 78 -1.27 -17.90 13.03
CA GLN A 78 -2.05 -19.12 12.81
C GLN A 78 -2.74 -19.13 11.43
N GLU A 79 -3.39 -18.02 11.08
CA GLU A 79 -4.00 -17.86 9.74
C GLU A 79 -2.94 -17.83 8.63
N ALA A 80 -1.78 -17.21 8.89
CA ALA A 80 -0.68 -17.22 7.95
C ALA A 80 -0.14 -18.64 7.70
N PHE A 81 0.06 -19.44 8.75
CA PHE A 81 0.55 -20.81 8.64
C PHE A 81 -0.38 -21.68 7.80
N ARG A 82 -1.70 -21.62 8.07
CA ARG A 82 -2.72 -22.33 7.29
C ARG A 82 -2.68 -21.92 5.82
N ARG A 83 -2.73 -20.61 5.57
CA ARG A 83 -2.75 -20.06 4.21
C ARG A 83 -1.48 -20.41 3.41
N TYR A 84 -0.30 -20.28 4.00
CA TYR A 84 0.95 -20.60 3.32
C TYR A 84 1.12 -22.10 3.10
N TYR A 85 0.63 -22.94 4.01
CA TYR A 85 0.57 -24.38 3.78
C TYR A 85 -0.26 -24.68 2.53
N ASP A 86 -1.45 -24.06 2.40
CA ASP A 86 -2.30 -24.23 1.22
C ASP A 86 -1.66 -23.67 -0.06
N PHE A 87 -0.91 -22.56 0.01
CA PHE A 87 -0.20 -22.04 -1.16
C PHE A 87 0.95 -22.92 -1.65
N ILE A 88 1.58 -23.66 -0.73
CA ILE A 88 2.69 -24.57 -1.04
C ILE A 88 2.12 -25.90 -1.55
N PHE A 89 1.18 -26.50 -0.81
CA PHE A 89 0.74 -27.88 -1.02
C PHE A 89 -0.69 -28.05 -1.53
N GLY A 90 -1.51 -27.00 -1.58
CA GLY A 90 -2.95 -27.12 -1.91
C GLY A 90 -3.26 -27.78 -3.25
N PHE A 91 -2.33 -27.68 -4.21
CA PHE A 91 -2.46 -28.29 -5.54
C PHE A 91 -2.03 -29.76 -5.60
N TYR A 92 -1.34 -30.28 -4.57
CA TYR A 92 -0.95 -31.70 -4.47
C TYR A 92 -2.17 -32.65 -4.50
N LYS A 93 -3.33 -32.17 -4.03
CA LYS A 93 -4.59 -32.93 -4.07
C LYS A 93 -5.08 -33.25 -5.49
N TRP A 94 -4.49 -32.68 -6.55
CA TRP A 94 -4.92 -32.85 -7.94
C TRP A 94 -4.11 -33.88 -8.74
N HIS A 95 -2.94 -34.32 -8.25
CA HIS A 95 -2.07 -35.26 -8.95
C HIS A 95 -1.61 -36.39 -8.04
N GLN A 96 -2.35 -37.50 -8.01
CA GLN A 96 -1.85 -38.78 -7.48
C GLN A 96 -0.92 -39.43 -8.51
N GLY A 97 0.34 -39.00 -8.54
CA GLY A 97 1.43 -39.78 -9.12
C GLY A 97 1.98 -40.78 -8.09
N SER A 98 2.55 -41.90 -8.57
CA SER A 98 3.16 -42.91 -7.72
C SER A 98 4.21 -42.30 -6.78
N TYR A 99 4.02 -42.48 -5.46
CA TYR A 99 4.99 -42.14 -4.42
C TYR A 99 6.33 -42.82 -4.73
N GLN A 100 7.35 -42.05 -5.07
CA GLN A 100 8.70 -42.57 -5.25
C GLN A 100 9.53 -42.20 -4.01
N LEU A 101 10.36 -43.14 -3.51
CA LEU A 101 11.23 -42.89 -2.36
C LEU A 101 12.17 -41.71 -2.67
N CYS A 102 11.99 -40.60 -1.96
CA CYS A 102 12.94 -39.50 -1.99
C CYS A 102 14.15 -39.86 -1.12
N PHE A 103 15.33 -40.01 -1.74
CA PHE A 103 16.58 -40.17 -1.02
C PHE A 103 17.18 -38.77 -0.74
N GLY A 104 17.02 -38.26 0.47
CA GLY A 104 17.52 -36.94 0.87
C GLY A 104 17.13 -36.54 2.29
N THR A 105 17.65 -35.41 2.78
CA THR A 105 17.22 -34.85 4.08
C THR A 105 15.83 -34.22 3.93
N GLU A 106 14.86 -34.70 4.71
CA GLU A 106 13.52 -34.13 4.77
C GLU A 106 13.52 -32.88 5.65
N LEU A 107 12.98 -31.77 5.13
CA LEU A 107 12.66 -30.59 5.92
C LEU A 107 11.28 -30.80 6.54
N GLN A 108 11.24 -30.96 7.86
CA GLN A 108 10.02 -31.34 8.59
C GLN A 108 9.27 -30.12 9.13
N GLN A 109 9.97 -29.03 9.40
CA GLN A 109 9.38 -27.88 10.06
C GLN A 109 9.99 -26.56 9.60
N LEU A 110 9.15 -25.52 9.51
CA LEU A 110 9.61 -24.13 9.62
C LEU A 110 9.18 -23.59 10.99
N GLN A 111 10.17 -23.35 11.86
CA GLN A 111 9.96 -22.67 13.13
C GLN A 111 9.94 -21.16 12.93
N VAL A 112 8.93 -20.49 13.47
CA VAL A 112 8.78 -19.04 13.40
C VAL A 112 8.99 -18.44 14.78
N HIS A 113 9.95 -17.52 14.88
CA HIS A 113 10.30 -16.81 16.10
C HIS A 113 10.03 -15.32 15.94
N VAL A 114 9.21 -14.76 16.83
CA VAL A 114 8.86 -13.33 16.88
C VAL A 114 9.17 -12.74 18.26
N GLU A 115 9.84 -11.59 18.27
CA GLU A 115 10.29 -10.89 19.49
C GLU A 115 9.23 -9.95 20.12
N SER A 116 8.06 -9.81 19.48
CA SER A 116 6.97 -8.90 19.89
C SER A 116 5.62 -9.59 20.04
N GLU A 117 4.65 -8.86 20.61
CA GLU A 117 3.24 -9.25 20.65
C GLU A 117 2.58 -9.19 19.26
N CYS A 118 1.43 -9.84 19.12
CA CYS A 118 0.76 -10.12 17.85
C CYS A 118 -0.47 -9.22 17.57
N ASP A 119 -1.12 -8.69 18.59
CA ASP A 119 -2.49 -8.12 18.47
C ASP A 119 -2.51 -6.61 18.18
N THR A 120 -1.70 -6.17 17.22
CA THR A 120 -1.63 -4.75 16.83
C THR A 120 -2.01 -4.55 15.36
N PHE A 121 -2.32 -3.32 14.99
CA PHE A 121 -2.39 -2.90 13.59
C PHE A 121 -1.00 -2.50 13.09
N PRO A 122 -0.66 -2.78 11.83
CA PRO A 122 0.57 -2.26 11.24
C PRO A 122 0.53 -0.73 11.17
N SER A 123 1.71 -0.11 11.21
CA SER A 123 1.94 1.34 11.16
C SER A 123 3.11 1.65 10.22
N ILE A 124 3.35 2.94 9.92
CA ILE A 124 4.52 3.32 9.09
C ILE A 124 5.87 2.94 9.72
N SER A 125 5.91 2.77 11.05
CA SER A 125 7.10 2.40 11.82
C SER A 125 7.22 0.90 12.09
N SER A 126 6.29 0.09 11.57
CA SER A 126 6.29 -1.35 11.77
C SER A 126 7.55 -1.99 11.19
N ASN A 127 8.24 -2.80 11.99
CA ASN A 127 9.47 -3.44 11.57
C ASN A 127 9.17 -4.72 10.75
N GLU A 128 9.43 -4.64 9.45
CA GLU A 128 9.20 -5.73 8.49
C GLU A 128 10.47 -6.56 8.18
N SER A 129 11.56 -6.38 8.94
CA SER A 129 12.80 -7.14 8.75
C SER A 129 12.68 -8.58 9.24
N TYR A 130 13.32 -9.51 8.53
CA TYR A 130 13.40 -10.91 8.94
C TYR A 130 14.71 -11.55 8.49
N VAL A 131 15.04 -12.67 9.13
CA VAL A 131 16.11 -13.59 8.74
C VAL A 131 15.52 -14.97 8.57
N LEU A 132 15.81 -15.62 7.45
CA LEU A 132 15.33 -16.96 7.11
C LEU A 132 16.54 -17.88 6.89
N HIS A 133 16.65 -18.90 7.73
CA HIS A 133 17.64 -19.97 7.61
C HIS A 133 16.92 -21.26 7.21
N VAL A 134 17.17 -21.74 6.01
CA VAL A 134 16.66 -23.03 5.52
C VAL A 134 17.77 -24.06 5.65
N LYS A 135 17.66 -24.94 6.65
CA LYS A 135 18.58 -26.06 6.90
C LYS A 135 17.78 -27.28 7.33
N GLY A 136 18.25 -28.48 7.01
CA GLY A 136 17.60 -29.72 7.44
C GLY A 136 18.01 -30.15 8.85
N PRO A 137 17.12 -30.71 9.67
CA PRO A 137 15.71 -31.04 9.39
C PRO A 137 14.71 -29.91 9.71
N GLU A 138 15.14 -28.82 10.33
CA GLU A 138 14.28 -27.71 10.78
C GLU A 138 14.81 -26.37 10.27
N ALA A 139 13.97 -25.64 9.54
CA ALA A 139 14.23 -24.27 9.12
C ALA A 139 13.78 -23.29 10.20
N LEU A 140 14.41 -22.11 10.24
CA LEU A 140 14.11 -21.05 11.19
C LEU A 140 13.83 -19.73 10.48
N LEU A 141 12.67 -19.13 10.75
CA LEU A 141 12.32 -17.77 10.39
C LEU A 141 12.30 -16.91 11.66
N ARG A 142 13.20 -15.93 11.76
CA ARG A 142 13.28 -15.00 12.88
C ARG A 142 12.90 -13.59 12.44
N ALA A 143 12.04 -12.92 13.21
CA ALA A 143 11.64 -11.54 12.95
C ALA A 143 11.45 -10.75 14.25
N ASN A 144 11.68 -9.43 14.19
CA ASN A 144 11.45 -8.55 15.34
C ASN A 144 9.97 -8.37 15.65
N THR A 145 9.13 -8.41 14.63
CA THR A 145 7.67 -8.31 14.78
C THR A 145 6.97 -9.32 13.89
N VAL A 146 5.68 -9.52 14.14
CA VAL A 146 4.81 -10.38 13.31
C VAL A 146 4.82 -9.97 11.84
N TRP A 147 5.03 -8.69 11.53
CA TRP A 147 5.05 -8.17 10.17
C TRP A 147 6.22 -8.72 9.37
N GLY A 148 7.43 -8.75 9.95
CA GLY A 148 8.59 -9.37 9.31
C GLY A 148 8.41 -10.87 9.08
N ALA A 149 7.76 -11.57 10.03
CA ALA A 149 7.44 -12.99 9.86
C ALA A 149 6.49 -13.23 8.68
N LEU A 150 5.46 -12.39 8.46
CA LEU A 150 4.59 -12.51 7.30
C LEU A 150 5.35 -12.35 5.96
N ARG A 151 6.35 -11.46 5.91
CA ARG A 151 7.21 -11.26 4.72
C ARG A 151 8.14 -12.43 4.49
N GLY A 152 8.72 -12.99 5.56
CA GLY A 152 9.58 -14.16 5.48
C GLY A 152 8.83 -15.43 5.10
N LEU A 153 7.57 -15.59 5.53
CA LEU A 153 6.72 -16.69 5.08
C LEU A 153 6.41 -16.60 3.58
N GLU A 154 6.20 -15.40 3.03
CA GLU A 154 6.08 -15.22 1.58
C GLU A 154 7.35 -15.69 0.90
N THR A 155 8.52 -15.18 1.31
CA THR A 155 9.81 -15.57 0.73
C THR A 155 10.07 -17.08 0.83
N PHE A 156 9.81 -17.70 1.98
CA PHE A 156 9.94 -19.15 2.14
C PHE A 156 9.06 -19.93 1.14
N SER A 157 7.82 -19.48 0.93
CA SER A 157 6.92 -20.11 -0.04
C SER A 157 7.41 -19.97 -1.50
N GLN A 158 8.25 -18.99 -1.79
CA GLN A 158 8.84 -18.76 -3.12
C GLN A 158 10.09 -19.62 -3.35
N LEU A 159 10.80 -20.02 -2.29
CA LEU A 159 11.96 -20.92 -2.36
C LEU A 159 11.58 -22.36 -2.70
N ILE A 160 10.33 -22.75 -2.44
CA ILE A 160 9.84 -24.11 -2.67
C ILE A 160 9.40 -24.25 -4.13
N TYR A 161 9.96 -25.25 -4.80
CA TYR A 161 9.62 -25.62 -6.16
C TYR A 161 9.31 -27.11 -6.26
N GLN A 162 8.79 -27.55 -7.40
CA GLN A 162 8.63 -28.96 -7.72
C GLN A 162 9.66 -29.34 -8.78
N ASP A 163 10.35 -30.46 -8.58
CA ASP A 163 11.21 -31.03 -9.60
C ASP A 163 10.39 -31.67 -10.74
N SER A 164 11.08 -32.22 -11.74
CA SER A 164 10.45 -32.89 -12.89
C SER A 164 9.56 -34.09 -12.52
N TYR A 165 9.70 -34.63 -11.31
CA TYR A 165 8.93 -35.76 -10.78
C TYR A 165 7.79 -35.31 -9.85
N GLY A 166 7.63 -34.00 -9.63
CA GLY A 166 6.61 -33.43 -8.75
C GLY A 166 7.01 -33.37 -7.27
N THR A 167 8.27 -33.68 -6.93
CA THR A 167 8.77 -33.65 -5.55
C THR A 167 8.94 -32.21 -5.08
N PHE A 168 8.31 -31.85 -3.96
CA PHE A 168 8.55 -30.55 -3.34
C PHE A 168 9.98 -30.47 -2.80
N THR A 169 10.72 -29.48 -3.30
CA THR A 169 12.15 -29.33 -3.07
C THR A 169 12.45 -27.88 -2.68
N VAL A 170 13.43 -27.70 -1.80
CA VAL A 170 13.97 -26.41 -1.40
C VAL A 170 15.48 -26.52 -1.21
N ASN A 171 16.23 -25.49 -1.59
CA ASN A 171 17.66 -25.46 -1.34
C ASN A 171 17.97 -24.95 0.07
N GLU A 172 19.04 -25.46 0.69
CA GLU A 172 19.56 -24.83 1.90
C GLU A 172 19.96 -23.39 1.58
N SER A 173 19.55 -22.44 2.41
CA SER A 173 19.74 -21.02 2.13
C SER A 173 19.77 -20.18 3.39
N GLU A 174 20.41 -19.04 3.30
CA GLU A 174 20.37 -17.97 4.29
C GLU A 174 19.92 -16.67 3.63
N ILE A 175 18.88 -16.05 4.17
CA ILE A 175 18.30 -14.81 3.65
C ILE A 175 18.18 -13.80 4.78
N ILE A 176 18.68 -12.59 4.56
CA ILE A 176 18.47 -11.42 5.40
C ILE A 176 17.75 -10.38 4.57
N ASP A 177 16.62 -9.88 5.07
CA ASP A 177 15.77 -9.01 4.26
C ASP A 177 15.02 -7.97 5.08
N PHE A 178 14.77 -6.83 4.45
CA PHE A 178 14.03 -5.69 4.98
C PHE A 178 13.66 -4.74 3.83
N PRO A 179 12.54 -4.00 3.94
CA PRO A 179 12.13 -3.07 2.89
C PRO A 179 13.05 -1.85 2.83
N ARG A 180 13.30 -1.36 1.62
CA ARG A 180 13.96 -0.07 1.37
C ARG A 180 13.10 1.12 1.82
N PHE A 181 11.80 1.06 1.59
CA PHE A 181 10.85 2.11 1.95
C PHE A 181 9.70 1.58 2.83
N PRO A 182 9.30 2.32 3.89
CA PRO A 182 8.22 1.90 4.78
C PRO A 182 6.80 2.05 4.19
N HIS A 183 6.58 2.93 3.20
CA HIS A 183 5.27 3.13 2.57
C HIS A 183 5.24 2.52 1.17
N ARG A 184 4.50 1.41 1.00
CA ARG A 184 4.40 0.69 -0.28
C ARG A 184 2.94 0.44 -0.57
N GLY A 185 2.33 1.33 -1.34
CA GLY A 185 0.89 1.37 -1.52
C GLY A 185 0.38 0.90 -2.87
N ILE A 186 -0.87 0.43 -2.87
CA ILE A 186 -1.72 0.31 -4.05
C ILE A 186 -2.93 1.22 -3.81
N LEU A 187 -3.20 2.14 -4.74
CA LEU A 187 -4.46 2.88 -4.76
C LEU A 187 -5.48 2.10 -5.57
N ILE A 188 -6.64 1.85 -4.94
CA ILE A 188 -7.85 1.40 -5.63
C ILE A 188 -8.91 2.48 -5.56
N ASP A 189 -9.54 2.73 -6.70
CA ASP A 189 -10.65 3.67 -6.83
C ASP A 189 -11.98 2.91 -6.85
N THR A 190 -12.80 3.19 -5.85
CA THR A 190 -14.16 2.65 -5.73
C THR A 190 -15.25 3.71 -5.86
N GLY A 191 -14.85 4.96 -6.11
CA GLY A 191 -15.75 6.09 -6.38
C GLY A 191 -16.21 6.11 -7.84
N ARG A 192 -15.31 5.76 -8.78
CA ARG A 192 -15.61 5.74 -10.23
C ARG A 192 -16.37 4.46 -10.62
N HIS A 193 -15.94 3.30 -10.16
CA HIS A 193 -16.70 2.05 -10.27
C HIS A 193 -16.68 1.28 -8.96
N PHE A 194 -17.80 0.67 -8.58
CA PHE A 194 -17.86 -0.12 -7.36
C PHE A 194 -17.06 -1.42 -7.50
N LEU A 195 -16.24 -1.74 -6.49
CA LEU A 195 -15.54 -3.02 -6.40
C LEU A 195 -16.16 -3.88 -5.29
N SER A 196 -16.49 -5.14 -5.59
CA SER A 196 -16.96 -6.05 -4.56
C SER A 196 -15.91 -6.27 -3.46
N VAL A 197 -16.34 -6.52 -2.22
CA VAL A 197 -15.43 -6.85 -1.10
C VAL A 197 -14.53 -8.04 -1.45
N LYS A 198 -15.06 -9.03 -2.19
CA LYS A 198 -14.28 -10.17 -2.68
C LYS A 198 -13.16 -9.75 -3.64
N THR A 199 -13.40 -8.78 -4.51
CA THR A 199 -12.38 -8.21 -5.40
C THR A 199 -11.29 -7.53 -4.57
N ILE A 200 -11.67 -6.74 -3.55
CA ILE A 200 -10.71 -6.09 -2.64
C ILE A 200 -9.88 -7.13 -1.88
N PHE A 201 -10.47 -8.21 -1.39
CA PHE A 201 -9.73 -9.31 -0.75
C PHE A 201 -8.71 -9.96 -1.68
N LYS A 202 -9.08 -10.24 -2.93
CA LYS A 202 -8.13 -10.76 -3.93
C LYS A 202 -6.96 -9.78 -4.16
N THR A 203 -7.23 -8.49 -4.20
CA THR A 203 -6.18 -7.47 -4.30
C THR A 203 -5.27 -7.51 -3.07
N LEU A 204 -5.82 -7.60 -1.86
CA LEU A 204 -5.04 -7.72 -0.61
C LEU A 204 -4.18 -9.00 -0.56
N ASP A 205 -4.66 -10.12 -1.09
CA ASP A 205 -3.86 -11.34 -1.25
C ASP A 205 -2.67 -11.10 -2.19
N ALA A 206 -2.91 -10.52 -3.36
CA ALA A 206 -1.85 -10.22 -4.32
C ALA A 206 -0.85 -9.18 -3.79
N MET A 207 -1.31 -8.18 -3.04
CA MET A 207 -0.46 -7.23 -2.33
C MET A 207 0.49 -7.94 -1.35
N ALA A 208 -0.01 -8.90 -0.58
CA ALA A 208 0.80 -9.68 0.35
C ALA A 208 1.89 -10.49 -0.38
N PHE A 209 1.57 -11.10 -1.53
CA PHE A 209 2.54 -11.84 -2.35
C PHE A 209 3.65 -10.94 -2.91
N ASN A 210 3.35 -9.65 -3.10
CA ASN A 210 4.27 -8.64 -3.62
C ASN A 210 4.87 -7.75 -2.52
N LYS A 211 4.65 -8.08 -1.24
CA LYS A 211 5.13 -7.35 -0.06
C LYS A 211 4.71 -5.86 0.00
N PHE A 212 3.60 -5.49 -0.65
CA PHE A 212 2.92 -4.21 -0.41
C PHE A 212 2.32 -4.18 1.00
N ASN A 213 2.23 -2.99 1.60
CA ASN A 213 1.78 -2.83 2.99
C ASN A 213 0.77 -1.69 3.21
N VAL A 214 0.34 -1.00 2.15
CA VAL A 214 -0.71 0.02 2.24
C VAL A 214 -1.76 -0.21 1.14
N LEU A 215 -3.02 -0.37 1.55
CA LEU A 215 -4.15 -0.18 0.66
C LEU A 215 -4.57 1.28 0.80
N HIS A 216 -4.28 2.08 -0.22
CA HIS A 216 -4.85 3.41 -0.36
C HIS A 216 -6.25 3.24 -0.96
N TRP A 217 -7.27 3.39 -0.12
CA TRP A 217 -8.65 3.18 -0.54
C TRP A 217 -9.31 4.52 -0.86
N HIS A 218 -9.27 4.88 -2.14
CA HIS A 218 -10.04 5.98 -2.70
C HIS A 218 -11.51 5.58 -2.77
N ILE A 219 -12.23 5.87 -1.68
CA ILE A 219 -13.51 5.22 -1.39
C ILE A 219 -14.71 5.92 -2.03
N VAL A 220 -14.62 7.23 -2.27
CA VAL A 220 -15.70 8.07 -2.79
C VAL A 220 -15.11 9.11 -3.74
N ASP A 221 -15.88 9.51 -4.75
CA ASP A 221 -15.49 10.56 -5.71
C ASP A 221 -16.77 11.22 -6.29
N ASP A 222 -16.66 12.01 -7.35
CA ASP A 222 -17.77 12.71 -8.02
C ASP A 222 -18.91 11.78 -8.43
N GLN A 223 -18.59 10.60 -8.95
CA GLN A 223 -19.54 9.70 -9.59
C GLN A 223 -20.37 8.94 -8.56
N SER A 224 -19.75 8.48 -7.46
CA SER A 224 -20.46 7.74 -6.42
C SER A 224 -19.90 7.89 -5.00
N PHE A 225 -20.80 7.74 -4.02
CA PHE A 225 -20.51 7.69 -2.59
C PHE A 225 -20.91 6.32 -2.01
N PRO A 226 -20.10 5.26 -2.19
CA PRO A 226 -20.45 3.92 -1.71
C PRO A 226 -20.22 3.73 -0.19
N TYR A 227 -19.43 4.57 0.48
CA TYR A 227 -19.20 4.45 1.91
C TYR A 227 -20.47 4.71 2.74
N GLN A 228 -20.92 3.74 3.54
CA GLN A 228 -22.07 3.93 4.43
C GLN A 228 -21.66 4.60 5.74
N SER A 229 -21.80 5.93 5.80
CA SER A 229 -21.65 6.66 7.05
C SER A 229 -22.79 6.38 8.02
N ILE A 230 -22.45 6.18 9.30
CA ILE A 230 -23.43 5.97 10.38
C ILE A 230 -24.09 7.31 10.74
N ASN A 231 -23.28 8.36 10.89
CA ASN A 231 -23.75 9.69 11.25
C ASN A 231 -24.48 10.39 10.09
N PHE A 232 -24.16 10.02 8.84
CA PHE A 232 -24.70 10.65 7.64
C PHE A 232 -25.23 9.63 6.62
N PRO A 233 -26.29 8.87 6.94
CA PRO A 233 -26.81 7.79 6.09
C PRO A 233 -27.36 8.27 4.74
N LEU A 234 -27.65 9.58 4.62
CA LEU A 234 -28.10 10.19 3.36
C LEU A 234 -26.98 10.27 2.31
N LEU A 235 -25.71 10.23 2.71
CA LEU A 235 -24.58 10.26 1.77
C LEU A 235 -24.59 9.04 0.86
N SER A 236 -24.60 7.82 1.39
CA SER A 236 -24.64 6.62 0.54
C SER A 236 -26.01 6.35 -0.06
N SER A 237 -27.11 6.56 0.69
CA SER A 237 -28.46 6.26 0.17
C SER A 237 -28.87 7.13 -1.02
N LYS A 238 -28.23 8.31 -1.20
CA LYS A 238 -28.45 9.18 -2.37
C LYS A 238 -27.23 9.31 -3.29
N GLY A 239 -26.03 9.04 -2.77
CA GLY A 239 -24.76 9.21 -3.45
C GLY A 239 -24.21 7.95 -4.12
N SER A 240 -24.57 6.75 -3.65
CA SER A 240 -24.13 5.49 -4.27
C SER A 240 -24.80 5.24 -5.62
N TYR A 241 -24.22 4.36 -6.44
CA TYR A 241 -24.82 3.94 -7.70
C TYR A 241 -26.17 3.23 -7.50
N SER A 242 -26.28 2.42 -6.45
CA SER A 242 -27.53 1.79 -6.01
C SER A 242 -27.34 1.25 -4.59
N LEU A 243 -28.42 0.82 -3.93
CA LEU A 243 -28.36 0.23 -2.59
C LEU A 243 -27.50 -1.04 -2.48
N SER A 244 -27.25 -1.77 -3.57
CA SER A 244 -26.33 -2.93 -3.59
C SER A 244 -24.86 -2.56 -3.83
N HIS A 245 -24.56 -1.30 -4.14
CA HIS A 245 -23.22 -0.78 -4.42
C HIS A 245 -22.77 0.13 -3.27
N VAL A 246 -22.79 -0.43 -2.06
CA VAL A 246 -22.51 0.26 -0.80
C VAL A 246 -21.56 -0.60 0.02
N TYR A 247 -20.58 0.04 0.66
CA TYR A 247 -19.75 -0.59 1.68
C TYR A 247 -20.38 -0.33 3.05
N THR A 248 -20.97 -1.37 3.63
CA THR A 248 -21.54 -1.31 4.98
C THR A 248 -20.44 -1.18 6.03
N PRO A 249 -20.75 -0.79 7.28
CA PRO A 249 -19.77 -0.79 8.37
C PRO A 249 -19.12 -2.17 8.58
N ASN A 250 -19.86 -3.25 8.32
CA ASN A 250 -19.29 -4.61 8.39
C ASN A 250 -18.33 -4.88 7.23
N ASP A 251 -18.63 -4.45 6.01
CA ASP A 251 -17.73 -4.61 4.86
C ASP A 251 -16.39 -3.90 5.10
N VAL A 252 -16.45 -2.65 5.59
CA VAL A 252 -15.25 -1.87 5.93
C VAL A 252 -14.44 -2.57 7.03
N ARG A 253 -15.09 -3.04 8.10
CA ARG A 253 -14.43 -3.81 9.17
C ARG A 253 -13.77 -5.09 8.63
N MET A 254 -14.44 -5.81 7.74
CA MET A 254 -13.90 -7.04 7.14
C MET A 254 -12.68 -6.73 6.26
N VAL A 255 -12.69 -5.67 5.45
CA VAL A 255 -11.52 -5.23 4.66
C VAL A 255 -10.34 -4.86 5.55
N ILE A 256 -10.58 -4.07 6.61
CA ILE A 256 -9.56 -3.68 7.58
C ILE A 256 -8.92 -4.91 8.24
N GLU A 257 -9.73 -5.86 8.70
CA GLU A 257 -9.22 -7.07 9.36
C GLU A 257 -8.49 -8.00 8.40
N TYR A 258 -9.03 -8.20 7.19
CA TYR A 258 -8.41 -9.03 6.15
C TYR A 258 -7.04 -8.48 5.72
N ALA A 259 -6.90 -7.15 5.68
CA ALA A 259 -5.64 -6.46 5.46
C ALA A 259 -4.69 -6.59 6.66
N ARG A 260 -5.19 -6.43 7.89
CA ARG A 260 -4.39 -6.53 9.13
C ARG A 260 -3.68 -7.87 9.24
N ILE A 261 -4.38 -8.98 9.02
CA ILE A 261 -3.79 -10.34 9.10
C ILE A 261 -2.76 -10.63 7.97
N ARG A 262 -2.59 -9.70 7.02
CA ARG A 262 -1.57 -9.71 5.97
C ARG A 262 -0.49 -8.64 6.18
N GLY A 263 -0.56 -7.90 7.29
CA GLY A 263 0.31 -6.77 7.56
C GLY A 263 0.13 -5.63 6.57
N ILE A 264 -1.10 -5.39 6.12
CA ILE A 264 -1.46 -4.29 5.21
C ILE A 264 -2.28 -3.28 5.99
N ARG A 265 -1.86 -2.01 5.91
CA ARG A 265 -2.58 -0.84 6.43
C ARG A 265 -3.70 -0.48 5.47
N VAL A 266 -4.86 -0.09 5.99
CA VAL A 266 -5.96 0.46 5.17
C VAL A 266 -6.02 1.97 5.43
N MET A 267 -5.52 2.73 4.46
CA MET A 267 -5.49 4.19 4.49
C MET A 267 -6.68 4.72 3.68
N PRO A 268 -7.71 5.28 4.35
CA PRO A 268 -8.88 5.79 3.64
C PRO A 268 -8.54 7.14 2.99
N GLU A 269 -9.10 7.34 1.80
CA GLU A 269 -9.18 8.65 1.17
C GLU A 269 -10.62 9.10 1.05
N PHE A 270 -10.87 10.33 1.51
CA PHE A 270 -12.13 11.04 1.33
C PHE A 270 -11.80 12.41 0.74
N ASP A 271 -11.74 12.47 -0.59
CA ASP A 271 -11.24 13.64 -1.30
C ASP A 271 -12.15 14.86 -1.10
N THR A 272 -11.53 15.99 -0.75
CA THR A 272 -12.17 17.29 -0.70
C THR A 272 -11.16 18.42 -0.97
N PRO A 273 -11.57 19.58 -1.51
CA PRO A 273 -12.95 19.99 -1.83
C PRO A 273 -13.39 19.64 -3.26
N GLY A 274 -12.46 19.24 -4.13
CA GLY A 274 -12.75 18.66 -5.46
C GLY A 274 -13.45 17.30 -5.33
N HIS A 275 -13.73 16.66 -6.46
CA HIS A 275 -14.20 15.26 -6.52
C HIS A 275 -15.34 14.91 -5.55
N SER A 276 -16.26 15.86 -5.33
CA SER A 276 -17.24 15.82 -4.24
C SER A 276 -18.70 15.88 -4.71
N ARG A 277 -18.96 15.76 -6.00
CA ARG A 277 -20.32 15.86 -6.57
C ARG A 277 -21.29 14.85 -5.95
N SER A 278 -20.85 13.63 -5.66
CA SER A 278 -21.69 12.60 -5.03
C SER A 278 -22.13 12.97 -3.60
N TRP A 279 -21.30 13.71 -2.87
CA TRP A 279 -21.54 14.13 -1.49
C TRP A 279 -22.76 15.05 -1.38
N GLY A 280 -22.89 15.99 -2.34
CA GLY A 280 -23.97 16.97 -2.39
C GLY A 280 -25.36 16.37 -2.55
N LYS A 281 -25.47 15.12 -3.04
CA LYS A 281 -26.76 14.41 -3.13
C LYS A 281 -27.32 14.09 -1.74
N GLY A 282 -26.44 13.80 -0.78
CA GLY A 282 -26.79 13.41 0.59
C GLY A 282 -26.73 14.55 1.62
N GLN A 283 -25.87 15.54 1.39
CA GLN A 283 -25.65 16.67 2.29
C GLN A 283 -26.04 17.99 1.60
N LYS A 284 -27.15 18.58 2.03
CA LYS A 284 -27.61 19.89 1.55
C LYS A 284 -26.62 20.99 1.92
N ASP A 285 -26.55 22.00 1.06
CA ASP A 285 -25.75 23.22 1.24
C ASP A 285 -24.25 22.98 1.45
N LEU A 286 -23.74 21.80 1.04
CA LEU A 286 -22.32 21.46 1.10
C LEU A 286 -21.54 21.96 -0.12
N LEU A 287 -22.09 21.75 -1.33
CA LEU A 287 -21.42 22.10 -2.58
C LEU A 287 -21.71 23.54 -2.99
N THR A 288 -20.78 24.14 -3.72
CA THR A 288 -20.94 25.50 -4.23
C THR A 288 -21.95 25.54 -5.38
N PRO A 289 -23.03 26.34 -5.30
CA PRO A 289 -23.87 26.62 -6.46
C PRO A 289 -23.12 27.46 -7.49
N CYS A 290 -23.13 27.03 -8.75
CA CYS A 290 -22.48 27.76 -9.83
C CYS A 290 -23.44 28.74 -10.52
N TYR A 291 -22.88 29.79 -11.12
CA TYR A 291 -23.61 30.81 -11.83
C TYR A 291 -23.11 30.94 -13.28
N ARG A 292 -24.02 31.20 -14.22
CA ARG A 292 -23.70 31.61 -15.60
C ARG A 292 -24.41 32.91 -15.90
N LYS A 293 -23.67 33.94 -16.31
CA LYS A 293 -24.22 35.29 -16.58
C LYS A 293 -25.08 35.82 -15.42
N GLN A 294 -24.63 35.63 -14.17
CA GLN A 294 -25.30 36.05 -12.93
C GLN A 294 -26.63 35.33 -12.62
N VAL A 295 -26.96 34.25 -13.35
CA VAL A 295 -28.11 33.39 -13.06
C VAL A 295 -27.61 32.03 -12.58
N LEU A 296 -28.31 31.41 -11.63
CA LEU A 296 -28.02 30.04 -11.18
C LEU A 296 -28.02 29.07 -12.37
N SER A 297 -26.94 28.31 -12.54
CA SER A 297 -26.84 27.34 -13.64
C SER A 297 -27.58 26.03 -13.38
N GLY A 298 -27.95 25.77 -12.11
CA GLY A 298 -28.45 24.46 -11.67
C GLY A 298 -27.35 23.41 -11.49
N THR A 299 -26.09 23.77 -11.67
CA THR A 299 -24.92 22.90 -11.44
C THR A 299 -24.22 23.26 -10.14
N PHE A 300 -23.48 22.29 -9.61
CA PHE A 300 -22.67 22.45 -8.41
C PHE A 300 -21.20 22.18 -8.74
N GLY A 301 -20.30 22.90 -8.07
CA GLY A 301 -18.86 22.72 -8.14
C GLY A 301 -18.30 22.15 -6.83
N PRO A 302 -17.05 22.47 -6.49
CA PRO A 302 -16.40 21.97 -5.27
C PRO A 302 -17.16 22.32 -3.99
N ILE A 303 -16.83 21.63 -2.90
CA ILE A 303 -17.33 21.95 -1.55
C ILE A 303 -17.18 23.45 -1.29
N ASN A 304 -18.21 24.05 -0.72
CA ASN A 304 -18.23 25.47 -0.40
C ASN A 304 -17.37 25.74 0.85
N PRO A 305 -16.22 26.43 0.72
CA PRO A 305 -15.27 26.60 1.82
C PRO A 305 -15.60 27.80 2.73
N ILE A 306 -16.65 28.58 2.42
CA ILE A 306 -16.96 29.81 3.18
C ILE A 306 -18.00 29.59 4.29
N LEU A 307 -18.70 28.45 4.27
CA LEU A 307 -19.78 28.16 5.20
C LEU A 307 -19.28 27.43 6.46
N ASN A 308 -19.74 27.86 7.64
CA ASN A 308 -19.46 27.16 8.89
C ASN A 308 -20.12 25.77 8.95
N THR A 309 -21.26 25.60 8.27
CA THR A 309 -21.96 24.32 8.14
C THR A 309 -21.08 23.25 7.48
N THR A 310 -20.28 23.62 6.46
CA THR A 310 -19.27 22.74 5.84
C THR A 310 -18.31 22.18 6.88
N TYR A 311 -17.70 23.03 7.68
CA TYR A 311 -16.71 22.63 8.68
C TYR A 311 -17.33 21.84 9.84
N ASN A 312 -18.57 22.17 10.24
CA ASN A 312 -19.30 21.39 11.25
C ASN A 312 -19.65 19.99 10.76
N PHE A 313 -20.03 19.85 9.48
CA PHE A 313 -20.27 18.57 8.83
C PHE A 313 -18.97 17.75 8.76
N LEU A 314 -17.91 18.31 8.17
CA LEU A 314 -16.62 17.62 7.99
C LEU A 314 -15.97 17.23 9.32
N SER A 315 -16.08 18.07 10.35
CA SER A 315 -15.58 17.72 11.69
C SER A 315 -16.26 16.48 12.26
N LYS A 316 -17.59 16.36 12.13
CA LYS A 316 -18.34 15.17 12.56
C LYS A 316 -18.05 13.96 11.68
N PHE A 317 -17.95 14.18 10.37
CA PHE A 317 -17.67 13.12 9.40
C PHE A 317 -16.29 12.52 9.63
N PHE A 318 -15.23 13.33 9.64
CA PHE A 318 -13.87 12.85 9.90
C PHE A 318 -13.69 12.30 11.31
N LYS A 319 -14.50 12.73 12.29
CA LYS A 319 -14.51 12.09 13.61
C LYS A 319 -14.94 10.63 13.52
N GLU A 320 -15.98 10.32 12.72
CA GLU A 320 -16.37 8.94 12.42
C GLU A 320 -15.24 8.18 11.72
N ILE A 321 -14.68 8.76 10.65
CA ILE A 321 -13.57 8.13 9.90
C ILE A 321 -12.38 7.81 10.82
N SER A 322 -12.02 8.72 11.73
CA SER A 322 -10.93 8.53 12.68
C SER A 322 -11.13 7.36 13.65
N THR A 323 -12.39 6.97 13.88
CA THR A 323 -12.77 5.85 14.75
C THR A 323 -12.94 4.55 13.95
N VAL A 324 -13.45 4.63 12.73
CA VAL A 324 -13.64 3.47 11.85
C VAL A 324 -12.30 2.93 11.34
N PHE A 325 -11.40 3.80 10.90
CA PHE A 325 -10.12 3.41 10.32
C PHE A 325 -8.99 3.53 11.35
N PRO A 326 -8.31 2.43 11.70
CA PRO A 326 -7.28 2.44 12.74
C PRO A 326 -5.97 3.08 12.28
N ASP A 327 -5.69 3.13 10.97
CA ASP A 327 -4.44 3.68 10.42
C ASP A 327 -4.17 5.11 10.91
N GLU A 328 -2.90 5.44 11.17
CA GLU A 328 -2.54 6.76 11.67
C GLU A 328 -2.80 7.87 10.65
N PHE A 329 -2.89 7.54 9.37
CA PHE A 329 -3.11 8.49 8.28
C PHE A 329 -4.55 8.50 7.78
N ILE A 330 -4.98 9.68 7.32
CA ILE A 330 -6.19 9.88 6.54
C ILE A 330 -5.77 10.71 5.33
N HIS A 331 -6.00 10.20 4.12
CA HIS A 331 -5.82 10.99 2.90
C HIS A 331 -7.06 11.87 2.74
N ILE A 332 -6.85 13.18 2.65
CA ILE A 332 -7.94 14.17 2.49
C ILE A 332 -8.04 14.71 1.07
N GLY A 333 -7.23 14.16 0.16
CA GLY A 333 -7.22 14.50 -1.25
C GLY A 333 -6.71 15.90 -1.52
N GLY A 334 -7.52 16.68 -2.23
CA GLY A 334 -7.28 18.10 -2.51
C GLY A 334 -6.60 18.38 -3.84
N ASP A 335 -6.69 17.46 -4.79
CA ASP A 335 -6.27 17.59 -6.19
C ASP A 335 -7.34 18.28 -7.06
N GLU A 336 -6.93 18.68 -8.26
CA GLU A 336 -7.79 19.06 -9.40
C GLU A 336 -9.01 19.96 -9.11
N VAL A 337 -8.89 20.87 -8.13
CA VAL A 337 -10.01 21.76 -7.76
C VAL A 337 -10.27 22.76 -8.89
N ASP A 338 -11.39 22.57 -9.60
CA ASP A 338 -11.88 23.55 -10.57
C ASP A 338 -12.43 24.81 -9.88
N PHE A 339 -11.76 25.94 -10.12
CA PHE A 339 -12.11 27.22 -9.53
C PHE A 339 -13.24 27.97 -10.26
N ASP A 340 -13.68 27.53 -11.44
CA ASP A 340 -14.66 28.27 -12.25
C ASP A 340 -15.98 28.47 -11.50
N CYS A 341 -16.45 27.44 -10.79
CA CYS A 341 -17.66 27.55 -10.01
C CYS A 341 -17.50 28.51 -8.82
N TRP A 342 -16.37 28.47 -8.13
CA TRP A 342 -16.05 29.43 -7.07
C TRP A 342 -15.97 30.87 -7.60
N ALA A 343 -15.34 31.05 -8.77
CA ALA A 343 -15.21 32.34 -9.43
C ALA A 343 -16.55 32.91 -9.92
N SER A 344 -17.52 32.04 -10.20
CA SER A 344 -18.87 32.46 -10.58
C SER A 344 -19.74 32.92 -9.40
N ASN A 345 -19.39 32.56 -8.17
CA ASN A 345 -20.24 32.74 -6.99
C ASN A 345 -19.93 34.05 -6.24
N SER A 346 -20.92 34.95 -6.14
CA SER A 346 -20.74 36.28 -5.54
C SER A 346 -20.40 36.25 -4.05
N GLU A 347 -20.95 35.30 -3.28
CA GLU A 347 -20.67 35.18 -1.85
C GLU A 347 -19.21 34.75 -1.62
N ILE A 348 -18.70 33.84 -2.45
CA ILE A 348 -17.28 33.44 -2.41
C ILE A 348 -16.39 34.61 -2.79
N LEU A 349 -16.72 35.35 -3.85
CA LEU A 349 -15.94 36.54 -4.25
C LEU A 349 -15.91 37.60 -3.13
N GLN A 350 -17.01 37.78 -2.38
CA GLN A 350 -17.04 38.66 -1.23
C GLN A 350 -16.12 38.15 -0.11
N PHE A 351 -16.23 36.88 0.25
CA PHE A 351 -15.36 36.27 1.27
C PHE A 351 -13.86 36.37 0.89
N MET A 352 -13.54 36.18 -0.39
CA MET A 352 -12.19 36.33 -0.95
C MET A 352 -11.64 37.75 -0.73
N GLN A 353 -12.47 38.78 -0.91
CA GLN A 353 -12.10 40.17 -0.63
C GLN A 353 -11.88 40.40 0.87
N GLU A 354 -12.79 39.92 1.73
CA GLU A 354 -12.70 40.05 3.19
C GLU A 354 -11.45 39.37 3.77
N LYS A 355 -11.03 38.24 3.19
CA LYS A 355 -9.81 37.52 3.59
C LYS A 355 -8.52 38.05 2.96
N GLY A 356 -8.60 39.00 2.03
CA GLY A 356 -7.43 39.51 1.31
C GLY A 356 -6.82 38.48 0.35
N PHE A 357 -7.61 37.54 -0.14
CA PHE A 357 -7.15 36.52 -1.12
C PHE A 357 -7.23 37.03 -2.57
N SER A 358 -7.85 38.18 -2.80
CA SER A 358 -8.03 38.79 -4.13
C SER A 358 -8.70 37.81 -5.10
N LYS A 359 -8.18 37.61 -6.33
CA LYS A 359 -8.69 36.62 -7.29
C LYS A 359 -7.86 35.33 -7.32
N ASN A 360 -7.08 35.05 -6.27
CA ASN A 360 -6.22 33.87 -6.21
C ASN A 360 -6.93 32.73 -5.46
N PHE A 361 -7.65 31.87 -6.19
CA PHE A 361 -8.42 30.77 -5.61
C PHE A 361 -7.56 29.64 -5.02
N THR A 362 -6.28 29.52 -5.41
CA THR A 362 -5.34 28.62 -4.75
C THR A 362 -5.20 28.95 -3.26
N LYS A 363 -5.25 30.23 -2.88
CA LYS A 363 -5.27 30.63 -1.46
C LYS A 363 -6.54 30.20 -0.73
N LEU A 364 -7.68 30.17 -1.43
CA LEU A 364 -8.93 29.68 -0.86
C LEU A 364 -8.89 28.17 -0.63
N GLN A 365 -8.34 27.41 -1.59
CA GLN A 365 -8.09 25.98 -1.44
C GLN A 365 -7.11 25.72 -0.29
N SER A 366 -5.99 26.45 -0.20
CA SER A 366 -5.04 26.31 0.92
C SER A 366 -5.70 26.64 2.28
N PHE A 367 -6.56 27.66 2.34
CA PHE A 367 -7.34 27.97 3.53
C PHE A 367 -8.25 26.80 3.95
N TYR A 368 -8.93 26.19 2.99
CA TYR A 368 -9.78 25.01 3.21
C TYR A 368 -8.94 23.81 3.71
N VAL A 369 -7.90 23.42 2.98
CA VAL A 369 -7.05 22.27 3.32
C VAL A 369 -6.37 22.45 4.66
N PHE A 370 -5.90 23.66 4.98
CA PHE A 370 -5.32 23.96 6.29
C PHE A 370 -6.32 23.73 7.43
N LYS A 371 -7.58 24.14 7.25
CA LYS A 371 -8.62 23.89 8.25
C LYS A 371 -8.90 22.40 8.44
N ILE A 372 -9.02 21.63 7.36
CA ILE A 372 -9.27 20.19 7.45
C ILE A 372 -8.07 19.46 8.06
N SER A 373 -6.86 19.77 7.62
CA SER A 373 -5.62 19.24 8.19
C SER A 373 -5.53 19.44 9.70
N ASN A 374 -5.90 20.63 10.20
CA ASN A 374 -5.95 20.89 11.65
C ASN A 374 -7.00 20.04 12.38
N MET A 375 -8.16 19.80 11.77
CA MET A 375 -9.18 18.91 12.36
C MET A 375 -8.67 17.47 12.45
N ILE A 376 -8.03 16.96 11.41
CA ILE A 376 -7.43 15.62 11.39
C ILE A 376 -6.37 15.48 12.48
N SER A 377 -5.48 16.48 12.61
CA SER A 377 -4.48 16.51 13.68
C SER A 377 -5.08 16.57 15.09
N ALA A 378 -6.16 17.35 15.29
CA ALA A 378 -6.87 17.39 16.56
C ALA A 378 -7.48 16.03 16.95
N MET A 379 -7.74 15.16 15.96
CA MET A 379 -8.18 13.78 16.16
C MET A 379 -7.02 12.79 16.35
N LYS A 380 -5.78 13.27 16.50
CA LYS A 380 -4.54 12.47 16.62
C LYS A 380 -4.29 11.58 15.39
N LYS A 381 -4.77 12.00 14.23
CA LYS A 381 -4.48 11.40 12.92
C LYS A 381 -3.56 12.34 12.14
N ARG A 382 -2.93 11.85 11.08
CA ARG A 382 -1.99 12.60 10.25
C ARG A 382 -2.57 12.73 8.84
N PRO A 383 -2.73 13.95 8.30
CA PRO A 383 -3.24 14.09 6.95
C PRO A 383 -2.18 13.74 5.90
N ILE A 384 -2.66 13.15 4.81
CA ILE A 384 -1.97 13.11 3.52
C ILE A 384 -2.79 13.90 2.52
N VAL A 385 -2.13 14.62 1.62
CA VAL A 385 -2.75 15.40 0.56
C VAL A 385 -2.05 15.17 -0.77
N TRP A 386 -2.77 15.39 -1.86
CA TRP A 386 -2.16 15.52 -3.18
C TRP A 386 -1.34 16.81 -3.30
N GLN A 387 -0.43 16.88 -4.27
CA GLN A 387 0.57 17.95 -4.39
C GLN A 387 -0.01 19.37 -4.50
N GLU A 388 -1.20 19.54 -5.08
CA GLU A 388 -1.84 20.86 -5.27
C GLU A 388 -2.06 21.60 -3.95
N ALA A 389 -2.35 20.85 -2.88
CA ALA A 389 -2.51 21.42 -1.56
C ALA A 389 -1.21 22.08 -1.04
N PHE A 390 -0.05 21.65 -1.53
CA PHE A 390 1.25 22.23 -1.22
C PHE A 390 1.61 23.42 -2.12
N ASP A 391 1.12 23.44 -3.37
CA ASP A 391 1.45 24.47 -4.38
C ASP A 391 1.11 25.90 -3.95
N GLY A 392 0.11 26.07 -3.09
CA GLY A 392 -0.29 27.37 -2.52
C GLY A 392 0.72 27.98 -1.55
N ARG A 393 1.71 27.22 -1.06
CA ARG A 393 2.90 27.58 -0.25
C ARG A 393 2.68 28.40 1.04
N ASP A 394 1.47 28.85 1.33
CA ASP A 394 1.12 29.64 2.50
C ASP A 394 0.59 28.73 3.63
N LYS A 395 1.35 28.60 4.73
CA LYS A 395 0.98 27.88 5.97
C LYS A 395 0.52 26.44 5.76
N PHE A 396 1.49 25.55 5.54
CA PHE A 396 1.26 24.11 5.51
C PHE A 396 1.57 23.48 6.88
N MET A 397 0.71 22.59 7.37
CA MET A 397 0.84 22.04 8.73
C MET A 397 2.04 21.08 8.81
N PRO A 398 3.00 21.29 9.75
CA PRO A 398 4.15 20.40 9.93
C PRO A 398 3.75 18.93 10.13
N GLY A 399 4.46 18.02 9.48
CA GLY A 399 4.22 16.58 9.58
C GLY A 399 3.16 16.00 8.64
N THR A 400 2.43 16.86 7.91
CA THR A 400 1.59 16.47 6.77
C THR A 400 2.44 15.83 5.69
N VAL A 401 1.96 14.71 5.13
CA VAL A 401 2.63 14.02 4.02
C VAL A 401 2.04 14.53 2.72
N VAL A 402 2.89 14.75 1.72
CA VAL A 402 2.45 15.17 0.38
C VAL A 402 2.67 14.04 -0.60
N GLN A 403 1.65 13.71 -1.39
CA GLN A 403 1.72 12.73 -2.44
C GLN A 403 1.91 13.40 -3.81
N VAL A 404 3.04 13.11 -4.45
CA VAL A 404 3.41 13.67 -5.77
C VAL A 404 2.89 12.75 -6.86
N TRP A 405 2.05 13.28 -7.74
CA TRP A 405 1.28 12.50 -8.70
C TRP A 405 1.30 13.05 -10.13
N LYS A 406 1.51 14.37 -10.32
CA LYS A 406 1.66 14.95 -11.66
C LYS A 406 2.97 14.48 -12.26
N ILE A 407 2.89 13.97 -13.49
CA ILE A 407 4.03 13.39 -14.20
C ILE A 407 5.03 14.47 -14.59
N GLU A 408 4.54 15.66 -14.93
CA GLU A 408 5.35 16.80 -15.31
C GLU A 408 6.21 17.27 -14.13
N ASP A 409 7.53 17.28 -14.33
CA ASP A 409 8.51 17.81 -13.37
C ASP A 409 8.42 17.24 -11.94
N TYR A 410 7.89 16.03 -11.77
CA TYR A 410 7.71 15.41 -10.44
C TYR A 410 8.99 15.40 -9.59
N LYS A 411 10.17 15.27 -10.23
CA LYS A 411 11.48 15.33 -9.54
C LYS A 411 11.73 16.70 -8.91
N TRP A 412 11.37 17.78 -9.60
CA TRP A 412 11.47 19.14 -9.08
C TRP A 412 10.49 19.35 -7.93
N GLU A 413 9.27 18.84 -8.05
CA GLU A 413 8.25 18.93 -7.00
C GLU A 413 8.70 18.20 -5.72
N GLN A 414 9.25 16.98 -5.86
CA GLN A 414 9.86 16.26 -4.73
C GLN A 414 10.99 17.07 -4.06
N SER A 415 11.85 17.72 -4.86
CA SER A 415 12.91 18.61 -4.35
C SER A 415 12.34 19.76 -3.52
N LEU A 416 11.30 20.44 -4.02
CA LEU A 416 10.66 21.55 -3.32
C LEU A 416 10.01 21.13 -1.99
N ILE A 417 9.23 20.06 -2.00
CA ILE A 417 8.51 19.57 -0.82
C ILE A 417 9.49 19.09 0.26
N THR A 418 10.49 18.29 -0.13
CA THR A 418 11.46 17.75 0.82
C THR A 418 12.40 18.82 1.36
N LYS A 419 12.76 19.85 0.57
CA LYS A 419 13.49 21.03 1.02
C LYS A 419 12.69 21.88 2.01
N ALA A 420 11.38 21.99 1.81
CA ALA A 420 10.45 22.63 2.76
C ALA A 420 10.25 21.82 4.05
N GLY A 421 10.77 20.58 4.10
CA GLY A 421 10.83 19.77 5.31
C GLY A 421 9.74 18.71 5.44
N PHE A 422 8.89 18.53 4.43
CA PHE A 422 7.76 17.62 4.47
C PHE A 422 8.12 16.22 3.95
N PRO A 423 7.52 15.15 4.52
CA PRO A 423 7.60 13.81 3.96
C PRO A 423 6.86 13.71 2.62
N VAL A 424 7.34 12.85 1.75
CA VAL A 424 6.81 12.65 0.40
C VAL A 424 6.46 11.19 0.14
N ILE A 425 5.35 10.97 -0.56
CA ILE A 425 4.98 9.71 -1.23
C ILE A 425 5.02 9.96 -2.74
N LEU A 426 5.68 9.09 -3.50
CA LEU A 426 5.73 9.19 -4.96
C LEU A 426 4.69 8.26 -5.62
N SER A 427 3.90 8.80 -6.54
CA SER A 427 2.99 8.00 -7.38
C SER A 427 3.01 8.39 -8.85
N ALA A 428 3.54 9.58 -9.18
CA ALA A 428 3.51 10.15 -10.52
C ALA A 428 3.90 9.19 -11.68
N PRO A 429 5.06 8.49 -11.64
CA PRO A 429 5.43 7.59 -12.73
C PRO A 429 4.72 6.23 -12.69
N TRP A 430 3.81 6.01 -11.74
CA TRP A 430 3.16 4.72 -11.47
C TRP A 430 1.63 4.81 -11.54
N TYR A 431 1.12 5.51 -12.55
CA TYR A 431 -0.28 5.49 -12.93
C TYR A 431 -0.53 4.28 -13.83
N LEU A 432 -1.07 3.22 -13.24
CA LEU A 432 -1.30 1.94 -13.92
C LEU A 432 -2.63 1.96 -14.69
N ASP A 433 -3.55 2.86 -14.41
CA ASP A 433 -4.73 3.10 -15.23
C ASP A 433 -4.37 3.56 -16.66
N LEU A 434 -3.25 4.29 -16.81
CA LEU A 434 -2.65 4.69 -18.08
C LEU A 434 -1.94 3.52 -18.77
N ILE A 435 -2.73 2.62 -19.37
CA ILE A 435 -2.20 1.47 -20.11
C ILE A 435 -1.51 1.88 -21.41
N SER A 436 -0.49 1.12 -21.81
CA SER A 436 0.15 1.27 -23.12
C SER A 436 0.50 -0.09 -23.70
N TYR A 437 0.65 -0.18 -25.03
CA TYR A 437 1.00 -1.43 -25.68
C TYR A 437 2.46 -1.81 -25.39
N GLY A 438 2.69 -3.07 -25.00
CA GLY A 438 4.03 -3.63 -24.80
C GLY A 438 4.35 -3.91 -23.33
N GLN A 439 5.62 -3.78 -22.97
CA GLN A 439 6.15 -4.13 -21.64
C GLN A 439 6.32 -2.88 -20.76
N ASP A 440 5.22 -2.17 -20.51
CA ASP A 440 5.18 -0.94 -19.70
C ASP A 440 5.69 -1.13 -18.26
N TRP A 441 5.61 -2.35 -17.73
CA TRP A 441 6.19 -2.74 -16.43
C TRP A 441 7.67 -2.35 -16.29
N LYS A 442 8.44 -2.32 -17.40
CA LYS A 442 9.84 -1.90 -17.40
C LYS A 442 9.98 -0.43 -17.03
N ASN A 443 9.12 0.43 -17.57
CA ASN A 443 9.11 1.86 -17.25
C ASN A 443 8.86 2.06 -15.76
N TYR A 444 7.90 1.33 -15.18
CA TYR A 444 7.62 1.37 -13.75
C TYR A 444 8.79 0.88 -12.90
N TYR A 445 9.46 -0.19 -13.34
CA TYR A 445 10.61 -0.79 -12.67
C TYR A 445 11.85 0.11 -12.66
N GLU A 446 12.10 0.83 -13.75
CA GLU A 446 13.29 1.68 -13.93
C GLU A 446 13.29 2.94 -13.06
N VAL A 447 12.12 3.39 -12.57
CA VAL A 447 11.99 4.57 -11.72
C VAL A 447 12.89 4.44 -10.48
N GLU A 448 13.67 5.49 -10.18
CA GLU A 448 14.40 5.61 -8.91
C GLU A 448 13.78 6.75 -8.07
N PRO A 449 13.04 6.45 -6.99
CA PRO A 449 12.25 7.45 -6.24
C PRO A 449 13.09 8.58 -5.63
N GLN A 450 14.35 8.31 -5.28
CA GLN A 450 15.25 9.29 -4.67
C GLN A 450 16.17 9.99 -5.67
N ASP A 451 15.98 9.77 -6.98
CA ASP A 451 16.75 10.43 -8.06
C ASP A 451 16.18 11.82 -8.38
N PHE A 452 16.42 12.77 -7.47
CA PHE A 452 16.10 14.18 -7.65
C PHE A 452 17.17 15.09 -6.98
N PRO A 453 17.23 16.39 -7.35
CA PRO A 453 18.13 17.35 -6.73
C PRO A 453 17.81 17.54 -5.24
N GLY A 454 18.77 17.25 -4.36
CA GLY A 454 18.59 17.37 -2.92
C GLY A 454 19.73 16.70 -2.15
N SER A 455 19.92 17.14 -0.90
CA SER A 455 20.79 16.51 0.08
C SER A 455 20.26 15.13 0.50
N ASP A 456 21.12 14.29 1.08
CA ASP A 456 20.70 12.98 1.60
C ASP A 456 19.62 13.09 2.68
N LYS A 457 19.62 14.18 3.45
CA LYS A 457 18.57 14.46 4.45
C LYS A 457 17.22 14.73 3.79
N GLU A 458 17.22 15.44 2.67
CA GLU A 458 16.00 15.72 1.89
C GLU A 458 15.49 14.44 1.21
N ARG A 459 16.37 13.66 0.59
CA ARG A 459 16.01 12.36 -0.03
C ARG A 459 15.46 11.34 0.96
N LYS A 460 15.92 11.36 2.22
CA LYS A 460 15.39 10.51 3.30
C LYS A 460 13.97 10.87 3.75
N ARG A 461 13.40 11.99 3.28
CA ARG A 461 11.99 12.33 3.54
C ARG A 461 11.01 11.62 2.60
N VAL A 462 11.52 10.97 1.54
CA VAL A 462 10.69 10.07 0.71
C VAL A 462 10.36 8.83 1.53
N LEU A 463 9.08 8.66 1.88
CA LEU A 463 8.57 7.54 2.66
C LEU A 463 8.39 6.27 1.82
N GLY A 464 8.36 6.43 0.49
CA GLY A 464 8.13 5.37 -0.48
C GLY A 464 7.18 5.86 -1.56
N GLY A 465 6.22 5.02 -1.94
CA GLY A 465 5.31 5.37 -3.01
C GLY A 465 4.17 4.39 -3.23
N GLU A 466 3.38 4.67 -4.26
CA GLU A 466 2.16 3.94 -4.55
C GLU A 466 1.99 3.71 -6.05
N ALA A 467 1.51 2.52 -6.41
CA ALA A 467 0.99 2.27 -7.74
C ALA A 467 -0.51 2.62 -7.75
N CYS A 468 -0.89 3.56 -8.60
CA CYS A 468 -2.27 4.04 -8.67
C CYS A 468 -3.05 3.32 -9.77
N LEU A 469 -4.25 2.85 -9.44
CA LEU A 469 -5.19 2.31 -10.42
C LEU A 469 -6.54 3.02 -10.26
N TRP A 470 -6.63 4.18 -10.91
CA TRP A 470 -7.87 4.94 -11.02
C TRP A 470 -8.96 4.18 -11.78
N GLY A 471 -10.21 4.47 -11.43
CA GLY A 471 -11.35 3.61 -11.69
C GLY A 471 -12.14 3.95 -12.95
N GLU A 472 -11.84 5.01 -13.70
CA GLU A 472 -12.64 5.46 -14.85
C GLU A 472 -12.84 4.37 -15.90
N TYR A 473 -11.86 3.49 -16.05
CA TYR A 473 -11.86 2.37 -16.99
C TYR A 473 -11.65 1.01 -16.32
N VAL A 474 -11.79 0.95 -15.00
CA VAL A 474 -11.46 -0.24 -14.20
C VAL A 474 -12.61 -0.61 -13.27
N ASP A 475 -13.05 -1.86 -13.37
CA ASP A 475 -13.97 -2.47 -12.43
C ASP A 475 -13.55 -3.92 -12.14
N ALA A 476 -14.42 -4.72 -11.53
CA ALA A 476 -14.10 -6.10 -11.18
C ALA A 476 -13.74 -7.00 -12.40
N THR A 477 -14.13 -6.63 -13.62
CA THR A 477 -13.89 -7.43 -14.83
C THR A 477 -12.44 -7.38 -15.32
N ASN A 478 -11.74 -6.28 -15.07
CA ASN A 478 -10.40 -6.05 -15.60
C ASN A 478 -9.37 -5.58 -14.55
N LEU A 479 -9.77 -5.32 -13.30
CA LEU A 479 -8.88 -4.83 -12.25
C LEU A 479 -7.67 -5.75 -12.04
N THR A 480 -7.89 -7.05 -11.83
CA THR A 480 -6.81 -7.98 -11.52
C THR A 480 -5.78 -8.12 -12.64
N PRO A 481 -6.15 -8.41 -13.90
CA PRO A 481 -5.18 -8.52 -14.98
C PRO A 481 -4.49 -7.19 -15.28
N ARG A 482 -5.21 -6.05 -15.17
CA ARG A 482 -4.59 -4.74 -15.36
C ARG A 482 -3.58 -4.45 -14.24
N LEU A 483 -3.89 -4.76 -12.99
CA LEU A 483 -3.01 -4.43 -11.87
C LEU A 483 -1.75 -5.31 -11.82
N TRP A 484 -1.89 -6.61 -12.07
CA TRP A 484 -0.82 -7.60 -11.87
C TRP A 484 -0.42 -8.24 -13.20
N PRO A 485 0.89 -8.34 -13.52
CA PRO A 485 2.05 -8.12 -12.64
C PRO A 485 2.66 -6.72 -12.74
N ARG A 486 2.01 -5.74 -13.40
CA ARG A 486 2.58 -4.39 -13.56
C ARG A 486 2.91 -3.72 -12.21
N ALA A 487 2.03 -3.84 -11.23
CA ALA A 487 2.28 -3.35 -9.87
C ALA A 487 3.41 -4.11 -9.15
N SER A 488 3.71 -5.35 -9.54
CA SER A 488 4.85 -6.10 -8.99
C SER A 488 6.18 -5.38 -9.25
N ALA A 489 6.33 -4.71 -10.40
CA ALA A 489 7.49 -3.86 -10.73
C ALA A 489 7.71 -2.76 -9.68
N VAL A 490 6.64 -2.06 -9.31
CA VAL A 490 6.65 -1.04 -8.26
C VAL A 490 6.96 -1.66 -6.90
N GLY A 491 6.38 -2.83 -6.61
CA GLY A 491 6.64 -3.57 -5.36
C GLY A 491 8.11 -3.90 -5.16
N GLU A 492 8.81 -4.38 -6.20
CA GLU A 492 10.24 -4.64 -6.14
C GLU A 492 11.06 -3.35 -6.00
N ARG A 493 10.73 -2.29 -6.75
CA ARG A 493 11.43 -1.00 -6.62
C ARG A 493 11.33 -0.40 -5.22
N LEU A 494 10.21 -0.60 -4.54
CA LEU A 494 9.96 -0.07 -3.21
C LEU A 494 10.48 -0.98 -2.07
N TRP A 495 10.67 -2.28 -2.32
CA TRP A 495 11.21 -3.23 -1.36
C TRP A 495 12.72 -3.40 -1.47
N SER A 496 13.21 -3.74 -2.66
CA SER A 496 14.57 -4.22 -2.88
C SER A 496 15.61 -3.10 -2.84
N HIS A 497 16.88 -3.49 -2.74
CA HIS A 497 17.98 -2.53 -2.74
C HIS A 497 18.01 -1.69 -4.02
N LYS A 498 18.51 -0.45 -3.93
CA LYS A 498 18.62 0.50 -5.04
C LYS A 498 19.24 -0.10 -6.30
N ASP A 499 20.26 -0.93 -6.13
CA ASP A 499 21.05 -1.49 -7.24
C ASP A 499 20.37 -2.68 -7.94
N VAL A 500 19.25 -3.19 -7.42
CA VAL A 500 18.46 -4.22 -8.10
C VAL A 500 17.70 -3.55 -9.24
N ARG A 501 18.31 -3.58 -10.44
CA ARG A 501 17.82 -2.87 -11.64
C ARG A 501 18.05 -3.64 -12.96
N ASP A 502 18.64 -4.84 -12.91
CA ASP A 502 18.87 -5.63 -14.12
C ASP A 502 17.52 -6.10 -14.68
N ILE A 503 17.17 -5.61 -15.87
CA ILE A 503 15.86 -5.86 -16.48
C ILE A 503 15.74 -7.30 -16.98
N HIS A 504 16.84 -7.94 -17.35
CA HIS A 504 16.83 -9.31 -17.84
C HIS A 504 16.57 -10.28 -16.69
N ASP A 505 17.30 -10.14 -15.60
CA ASP A 505 17.06 -10.87 -14.34
C ASP A 505 15.63 -10.60 -13.82
N ALA A 506 15.21 -9.32 -13.79
CA ALA A 506 13.87 -8.97 -13.36
C ALA A 506 12.79 -9.63 -14.22
N TYR A 507 12.94 -9.67 -15.54
CA TYR A 507 12.01 -10.36 -16.44
C TYR A 507 11.97 -11.87 -16.14
N SER A 508 13.13 -12.50 -15.97
CA SER A 508 13.27 -13.92 -15.64
C SER A 508 12.50 -14.26 -14.36
N ARG A 509 12.74 -13.51 -13.27
CA ARG A 509 12.06 -13.73 -11.99
C ARG A 509 10.57 -13.37 -12.02
N LEU A 510 10.20 -12.26 -12.69
CA LEU A 510 8.82 -11.77 -12.71
C LEU A 510 7.89 -12.69 -13.50
N THR A 511 8.36 -13.33 -14.57
CA THR A 511 7.57 -14.33 -15.31
C THR A 511 7.23 -15.53 -14.44
N ILE A 512 8.17 -16.04 -13.65
CA ILE A 512 7.96 -17.11 -12.67
C ILE A 512 6.97 -16.66 -11.58
N HIS A 513 7.17 -15.47 -11.02
CA HIS A 513 6.28 -14.90 -10.01
C HIS A 513 4.85 -14.69 -10.53
N ARG A 514 4.70 -14.25 -11.78
CA ARG A 514 3.39 -14.15 -12.44
C ARG A 514 2.70 -15.52 -12.52
N CYS A 515 3.40 -16.58 -12.93
CA CYS A 515 2.84 -17.92 -12.93
C CYS A 515 2.45 -18.39 -11.51
N ARG A 516 3.25 -18.04 -10.50
CA ARG A 516 2.94 -18.31 -9.09
C ARG A 516 1.65 -17.60 -8.65
N MET A 517 1.45 -16.34 -9.03
CA MET A 517 0.21 -15.58 -8.77
C MET A 517 -1.00 -16.24 -9.44
N VAL A 518 -0.88 -16.63 -10.72
CA VAL A 518 -1.92 -17.37 -11.45
C VAL A 518 -2.28 -18.67 -10.75
N ARG A 519 -1.27 -19.45 -10.34
CA ARG A 519 -1.46 -20.67 -9.57
C ARG A 519 -2.24 -20.41 -8.27
N ARG A 520 -1.96 -19.30 -7.58
CA ARG A 520 -2.66 -18.87 -6.36
C ARG A 520 -4.04 -18.22 -6.61
N GLY A 521 -4.56 -18.24 -7.83
CA GLY A 521 -5.90 -17.72 -8.17
C GLY A 521 -5.96 -16.22 -8.44
N ILE A 522 -4.81 -15.57 -8.66
CA ILE A 522 -4.71 -14.18 -9.11
C ILE A 522 -4.53 -14.17 -10.62
N ALA A 523 -5.53 -13.69 -11.36
CA ALA A 523 -5.54 -13.64 -12.82
C ALA A 523 -4.59 -12.55 -13.37
N ALA A 524 -3.29 -12.68 -13.09
CA ALA A 524 -2.27 -11.75 -13.55
C ALA A 524 -2.03 -11.90 -15.06
N GLU A 525 -1.94 -10.80 -15.79
CA GLU A 525 -1.72 -10.80 -17.24
C GLU A 525 -0.30 -11.31 -17.60
N PRO A 526 -0.07 -11.82 -18.82
CA PRO A 526 1.27 -12.21 -19.26
C PRO A 526 2.16 -10.98 -19.51
N LEU A 527 3.47 -11.10 -19.26
CA LEU A 527 4.44 -10.04 -19.60
C LEU A 527 4.78 -10.04 -21.11
N PHE A 528 4.84 -11.23 -21.70
CA PHE A 528 5.16 -11.47 -23.10
C PHE A 528 4.74 -12.89 -23.48
N THR A 529 5.11 -13.35 -24.69
CA THR A 529 4.83 -14.71 -25.15
C THR A 529 5.49 -15.76 -24.25
N GLY A 530 4.74 -16.79 -23.85
CA GLY A 530 5.18 -17.87 -22.99
C GLY A 530 3.99 -18.71 -22.51
N TYR A 531 4.20 -19.55 -21.49
CA TYR A 531 3.15 -20.37 -20.89
C TYR A 531 3.41 -20.58 -19.38
N CYS A 532 2.37 -20.93 -18.63
CA CYS A 532 2.49 -21.45 -17.27
C CYS A 532 1.95 -22.89 -17.23
N ASN A 533 2.59 -23.80 -16.49
CA ASN A 533 2.07 -25.17 -16.33
C ASN A 533 0.64 -25.21 -15.73
N HIS A 534 0.28 -24.18 -14.97
CA HIS A 534 -1.09 -23.94 -14.49
C HIS A 534 -1.64 -22.69 -15.17
N GLU A 535 -2.40 -22.89 -16.24
CA GLU A 535 -3.17 -21.81 -16.86
C GLU A 535 -4.40 -21.48 -16.03
N HIS A 536 -4.79 -20.20 -16.01
CA HIS A 536 -5.98 -19.77 -15.28
C HIS A 536 -7.23 -20.43 -15.89
N ARG A 537 -7.89 -21.30 -15.13
CA ARG A 537 -9.23 -21.79 -15.48
C ARG A 537 -10.23 -20.73 -15.01
N MET A 538 -10.90 -20.09 -15.98
CA MET A 538 -11.92 -19.04 -15.75
C MET A 538 -13.05 -19.54 -14.86
#